data_AF-A0A2V8LUT4-F1
#
_entry.id   AF-A0A2V8LUT4-F1
#
_cell.length_a   1.000
_cell.length_b   1.000
_cell.length_c   1.000
_cell.angle_alpha   90.00
_cell.angle_beta   90.00
_cell.angle_gamma   90.00
#
_symmetry.space_group_name_H-M   'P 1'
#
loop_
_entity.id
_entity.type
_entity.pdbx_description
1 polymer ?
#
loop_
_entity_poly.entity_id
_entity_poly.type
_entity_poly.pdbx_seq_one_letter_code
_entity_poly.pdbx_strand_id
1 'polypeptide(L)'
;MRAGSVSFYVAAAALVVTAIATATPQDGTGKKIWDGVFTSEQAARGKANFDLSCSRCHNVALIGSDRGPAIKGNTFLSHWEKDTIAGLFTKVRDTMPEGGPGTVTDDVKIDILSYILQQNGFPAGTAELTKDVSSLEDIRVAKKGIWDGVFTTAQADRGKAALLQNGCNGCHGAELAGDRGPALKGDRFIADWENGSLNRLLTKIRETMPPLNAEQVPVPTKLDIVAYLLQVNGFPAGSTELSLDAETLESIQIVKKGAESAGPANFALVQVVGCLTERPNNRWALTNSTEPVATREESPNPAAIGAAAANPLGTQMFELVSVRSAFKPESHKSHKMEARGLLYRETNYAELNLTSLEMVGTSCAN
;
A
#
# COMPACT_ATOMS: atom_id res chain seq x y z
N MET A 1 -44.73 -78.13 17.85
CA MET A 1 -44.95 -77.81 16.43
C MET A 1 -44.35 -76.43 16.17
N ARG A 2 -43.29 -76.37 15.36
CA ARG A 2 -42.52 -75.14 15.08
C ARG A 2 -43.26 -74.29 14.05
N ALA A 3 -43.63 -73.06 14.40
CA ALA A 3 -44.11 -72.06 13.46
C ALA A 3 -42.89 -71.25 12.95
N GLY A 4 -42.61 -71.35 11.66
CA GLY A 4 -41.54 -70.62 11.00
C GLY A 4 -42.00 -69.22 10.55
N SER A 5 -41.28 -68.20 10.97
CA SER A 5 -41.47 -66.81 10.53
C SER A 5 -40.56 -66.53 9.34
N VAL A 6 -41.14 -66.14 8.20
CA VAL A 6 -40.42 -65.74 6.99
C VAL A 6 -40.15 -64.23 7.06
N SER A 7 -38.88 -63.84 7.17
CA SER A 7 -38.44 -62.44 7.10
C SER A 7 -38.20 -62.04 5.65
N PHE A 8 -38.92 -61.02 5.17
CA PHE A 8 -38.65 -60.34 3.90
C PHE A 8 -37.52 -59.32 4.10
N TYR A 9 -36.40 -59.50 3.40
CA TYR A 9 -35.33 -58.51 3.31
C TYR A 9 -35.62 -57.56 2.14
N VAL A 10 -35.87 -56.27 2.43
CA VAL A 10 -35.87 -55.20 1.43
C VAL A 10 -34.43 -54.71 1.30
N ALA A 11 -33.80 -54.94 0.14
CA ALA A 11 -32.48 -54.42 -0.17
C ALA A 11 -32.56 -52.92 -0.47
N ALA A 12 -32.07 -52.08 0.45
CA ALA A 12 -31.89 -50.65 0.21
C ALA A 12 -30.60 -50.43 -0.60
N ALA A 13 -30.74 -50.04 -1.87
CA ALA A 13 -29.62 -49.63 -2.71
C ALA A 13 -29.15 -48.24 -2.27
N ALA A 14 -27.98 -48.17 -1.63
CA ALA A 14 -27.34 -46.90 -1.28
C ALA A 14 -26.72 -46.27 -2.54
N LEU A 15 -27.31 -45.17 -3.01
CA LEU A 15 -26.75 -44.34 -4.08
C LEU A 15 -25.53 -43.58 -3.53
N VAL A 16 -24.34 -43.92 -4.02
CA VAL A 16 -23.12 -43.16 -3.74
C VAL A 16 -23.13 -41.91 -4.61
N VAL A 17 -23.48 -40.77 -4.02
CA VAL A 17 -23.30 -39.45 -4.65
C VAL A 17 -21.85 -39.03 -4.43
N THR A 18 -21.02 -39.17 -5.44
CA THR A 18 -19.68 -38.59 -5.46
C THR A 18 -19.78 -37.08 -5.53
N ALA A 19 -19.49 -36.40 -4.42
CA ALA A 19 -19.34 -34.95 -4.39
C ALA A 19 -18.13 -34.56 -5.25
N ILE A 20 -18.37 -33.95 -6.40
CA ILE A 20 -17.34 -33.30 -7.19
C ILE A 20 -16.95 -32.05 -6.39
N ALA A 21 -15.81 -32.10 -5.70
CA ALA A 21 -15.21 -30.93 -5.08
C ALA A 21 -14.83 -29.96 -6.20
N THR A 22 -15.66 -28.94 -6.43
CA THR A 22 -15.28 -27.79 -7.23
C THR A 22 -14.15 -27.09 -6.49
N ALA A 23 -12.93 -27.22 -6.99
CA ALA A 23 -11.81 -26.38 -6.56
C ALA A 23 -12.22 -24.93 -6.79
N THR A 24 -12.50 -24.21 -5.70
CA THR A 24 -12.58 -22.76 -5.72
C THR A 24 -11.26 -22.23 -6.28
N PRO A 25 -11.28 -21.29 -7.25
CA PRO A 25 -10.06 -20.61 -7.66
C PRO A 25 -9.40 -20.06 -6.38
N GLN A 26 -8.16 -20.44 -6.17
CA GLN A 26 -7.35 -19.95 -5.07
C GLN A 26 -7.09 -18.47 -5.37
N ASP A 27 -7.92 -17.59 -4.79
CA ASP A 27 -7.62 -16.17 -4.75
C ASP A 27 -6.20 -16.01 -4.23
N GLY A 28 -5.37 -15.26 -4.95
CA GLY A 28 -3.96 -15.02 -4.64
C GLY A 28 -3.77 -14.17 -3.39
N THR A 29 -4.20 -14.66 -2.23
CA THR A 29 -3.99 -14.06 -0.93
C THR A 29 -2.61 -14.45 -0.40
N GLY A 30 -1.54 -13.98 -1.06
CA GLY A 30 -0.21 -13.99 -0.46
C GLY A 30 -0.26 -13.19 0.85
N LYS A 31 0.42 -13.68 1.91
CA LYS A 31 0.50 -12.96 3.19
C LYS A 31 1.13 -11.59 2.96
N LYS A 32 0.55 -10.53 3.50
CA LYS A 32 1.19 -9.21 3.48
C LYS A 32 2.23 -9.16 4.59
N ILE A 33 3.30 -8.40 4.36
CA ILE A 33 4.31 -8.15 5.40
C ILE A 33 3.72 -7.55 6.69
N TRP A 34 2.59 -6.84 6.59
CA TRP A 34 1.84 -6.26 7.70
C TRP A 34 1.03 -7.29 8.52
N ASP A 35 0.94 -8.55 8.09
CA ASP A 35 0.21 -9.60 8.81
C ASP A 35 1.00 -10.22 9.98
N GLY A 36 2.23 -9.72 10.24
CA GLY A 36 3.09 -10.26 11.29
C GLY A 36 3.82 -11.52 10.83
N VAL A 37 4.84 -11.35 9.99
CA VAL A 37 5.52 -12.47 9.31
C VAL A 37 6.76 -13.01 10.02
N PHE A 38 7.17 -12.39 11.12
CA PHE A 38 8.34 -12.76 11.93
C PHE A 38 8.02 -12.62 13.42
N THR A 39 8.79 -13.25 14.31
CA THR A 39 8.59 -13.10 15.77
C THR A 39 9.50 -12.03 16.38
N SER A 40 9.11 -11.50 17.54
CA SER A 40 9.95 -10.53 18.26
C SER A 40 11.28 -11.15 18.72
N GLU A 41 11.25 -12.43 19.09
CA GLU A 41 12.41 -13.22 19.48
C GLU A 41 13.38 -13.38 18.30
N GLN A 42 12.85 -13.64 17.11
CA GLN A 42 13.63 -13.74 15.87
C GLN A 42 14.33 -12.41 15.54
N ALA A 43 13.59 -11.30 15.60
CA ALA A 43 14.15 -9.97 15.41
C ALA A 43 15.20 -9.61 16.49
N ALA A 44 15.01 -10.04 17.75
CA ALA A 44 15.97 -9.81 18.81
C ALA A 44 17.31 -10.54 18.56
N ARG A 45 17.27 -11.80 18.10
CA ARG A 45 18.47 -12.53 17.66
C ARG A 45 19.13 -11.84 16.46
N GLY A 46 18.31 -11.37 15.52
CA GLY A 46 18.75 -10.62 14.35
C GLY A 46 19.53 -9.37 14.70
N LYS A 47 19.05 -8.60 15.69
CA LYS A 47 19.71 -7.36 16.13
C LYS A 47 21.16 -7.60 16.57
N ALA A 48 21.38 -8.61 17.43
CA ALA A 48 22.72 -8.91 17.94
C ALA A 48 23.70 -9.23 16.81
N ASN A 49 23.24 -9.98 15.80
CA ASN A 49 24.05 -10.33 14.63
C ASN A 49 24.22 -9.17 13.64
N PHE A 50 23.21 -8.31 13.50
CA PHE A 50 23.29 -7.09 12.70
C PHE A 50 24.38 -6.15 13.25
N ASP A 51 24.38 -5.95 14.57
CA ASP A 51 25.35 -5.09 15.26
C ASP A 51 26.79 -5.56 15.01
N LEU A 52 27.01 -6.88 14.94
CA LEU A 52 28.32 -7.50 14.69
C LEU A 52 28.77 -7.41 13.22
N SER A 53 27.87 -7.72 12.28
CA SER A 53 28.26 -8.01 10.89
C SER A 53 27.86 -6.95 9.87
N CYS A 54 26.84 -6.14 10.16
CA CYS A 54 26.20 -5.26 9.17
C CYS A 54 26.31 -3.76 9.52
N SER A 55 26.34 -3.43 10.81
CA SER A 55 26.31 -2.05 11.31
C SER A 55 27.46 -1.17 10.79
N ARG A 56 28.63 -1.77 10.50
CA ARG A 56 29.81 -1.06 9.97
C ARG A 56 29.59 -0.37 8.62
N CYS A 57 28.65 -0.87 7.82
CA CYS A 57 28.34 -0.31 6.49
C CYS A 57 26.92 0.29 6.45
N HIS A 58 25.95 -0.31 7.15
CA HIS A 58 24.55 0.14 7.13
C HIS A 58 24.16 1.07 8.28
N ASN A 59 25.11 1.41 9.16
CA ASN A 59 24.91 2.20 10.38
C ASN A 59 24.10 1.44 11.45
N VAL A 60 24.44 1.63 12.74
CA VAL A 60 23.71 1.04 13.88
C VAL A 60 22.24 1.45 13.93
N ALA A 61 21.89 2.61 13.38
CA ALA A 61 20.53 3.12 13.26
C ALA A 61 19.84 2.72 11.94
N LEU A 62 20.51 1.92 11.09
CA LEU A 62 20.02 1.46 9.77
C LEU A 62 19.80 2.59 8.75
N ILE A 63 20.32 3.78 9.02
CA ILE A 63 20.19 4.98 8.19
C ILE A 63 21.22 5.06 7.06
N GLY A 64 22.07 4.04 6.90
CA GLY A 64 23.10 4.00 5.88
C GLY A 64 24.35 4.80 6.21
N SER A 65 25.34 4.72 5.32
CA SER A 65 26.61 5.44 5.33
C SER A 65 27.21 5.48 3.91
N ASP A 66 28.37 6.09 3.74
CA ASP A 66 29.12 6.05 2.47
C ASP A 66 29.49 4.62 2.02
N ARG A 67 29.43 3.64 2.93
CA ARG A 67 29.76 2.23 2.66
C ARG A 67 28.55 1.35 2.41
N GLY A 68 27.33 1.83 2.62
CA GLY A 68 26.13 1.02 2.47
C GLY A 68 24.84 1.83 2.57
N PRO A 69 23.80 1.49 1.79
CA PRO A 69 22.56 2.26 1.76
C PRO A 69 21.79 2.17 3.09
N ALA A 70 20.87 3.11 3.27
CA ALA A 70 19.86 3.02 4.31
C ALA A 70 18.95 1.80 4.06
N ILE A 71 18.71 1.03 5.11
CA ILE A 71 17.87 -0.18 5.09
C ILE A 71 16.69 -0.05 6.06
N LYS A 72 16.38 1.19 6.44
CA LYS A 72 15.23 1.59 7.24
C LYS A 72 14.54 2.79 6.61
N GLY A 73 13.22 2.86 6.78
CA GLY A 73 12.41 4.01 6.40
C GLY A 73 12.17 4.06 4.90
N ASN A 74 12.00 5.28 4.40
CA ASN A 74 11.41 5.47 3.08
C ASN A 74 12.32 5.02 1.93
N THR A 75 13.64 5.14 2.08
CA THR A 75 14.61 4.58 1.10
C THR A 75 14.48 3.07 0.97
N PHE A 76 14.25 2.37 2.09
CA PHE A 76 14.01 0.93 2.07
C PHE A 76 12.69 0.61 1.37
N LEU A 77 11.59 1.26 1.76
CA LEU A 77 10.28 1.01 1.17
C LEU A 77 10.25 1.32 -0.32
N SER A 78 10.75 2.47 -0.76
CA SER A 78 10.76 2.82 -2.19
C SER A 78 11.60 1.87 -3.06
N HIS A 79 12.58 1.18 -2.48
CA HIS A 79 13.34 0.16 -3.18
C HIS A 79 12.61 -1.19 -3.22
N TRP A 80 12.00 -1.59 -2.10
CA TRP A 80 11.47 -2.95 -1.92
C TRP A 80 9.95 -3.08 -2.02
N GLU A 81 9.15 -2.01 -2.04
CA GLU A 81 7.67 -2.04 -1.99
C GLU A 81 6.97 -2.75 -3.16
N LYS A 82 7.74 -3.21 -4.16
CA LYS A 82 7.25 -3.99 -5.30
C LYS A 82 7.83 -5.41 -5.33
N ASP A 83 8.74 -5.70 -4.42
CA ASP A 83 9.40 -6.99 -4.27
C ASP A 83 8.75 -7.84 -3.17
N THR A 84 9.20 -9.08 -3.10
CA THR A 84 8.83 -10.03 -2.08
C THR A 84 9.95 -10.15 -1.06
N ILE A 85 9.65 -10.70 0.12
CA ILE A 85 10.69 -11.03 1.10
C ILE A 85 11.72 -11.99 0.49
N ALA A 86 11.34 -12.84 -0.46
CA ALA A 86 12.28 -13.70 -1.18
C ALA A 86 13.35 -12.90 -1.93
N GLY A 87 12.97 -11.83 -2.63
CA GLY A 87 13.90 -10.96 -3.34
C GLY A 87 14.89 -10.28 -2.40
N LEU A 88 14.37 -9.72 -1.30
CA LEU A 88 15.18 -9.10 -0.25
C LEU A 88 16.11 -10.10 0.44
N PHE A 89 15.60 -11.28 0.81
CA PHE A 89 16.41 -12.32 1.45
C PHE A 89 17.50 -12.83 0.51
N THR A 90 17.18 -13.07 -0.76
CA THR A 90 18.16 -13.48 -1.78
C THR A 90 19.27 -12.44 -1.94
N LYS A 91 18.92 -11.15 -1.97
CA LYS A 91 19.91 -10.07 -2.02
C LYS A 91 20.86 -10.12 -0.82
N VAL A 92 20.33 -10.26 0.39
CA VAL A 92 21.15 -10.36 1.61
C VAL A 92 21.99 -11.64 1.61
N ARG A 93 21.38 -12.78 1.25
CA ARG A 93 22.01 -14.10 1.19
C ARG A 93 23.23 -14.10 0.27
N ASP A 94 23.08 -13.55 -0.92
CA ASP A 94 24.06 -13.74 -2.00
C ASP A 94 25.12 -12.64 -2.06
N THR A 95 24.86 -11.48 -1.45
CA THR A 95 25.75 -10.31 -1.56
C THR A 95 26.29 -9.77 -0.24
N MET A 96 25.76 -10.20 0.91
CA MET A 96 26.15 -9.68 2.22
C MET A 96 26.67 -10.78 3.17
N PRO A 97 27.63 -10.46 4.06
CA PRO A 97 28.30 -9.16 4.22
C PRO A 97 29.42 -8.88 3.20
N GLU A 98 29.84 -7.62 3.12
CA GLU A 98 31.06 -7.21 2.42
C GLU A 98 32.28 -7.95 3.02
N GLY A 99 33.01 -8.70 2.20
CA GLY A 99 34.05 -9.63 2.63
C GLY A 99 33.71 -11.11 2.45
N GLY A 100 32.45 -11.42 2.11
CA GLY A 100 32.04 -12.74 1.61
C GLY A 100 30.68 -13.17 2.16
N PRO A 101 29.70 -13.52 1.31
CA PRO A 101 28.37 -13.89 1.78
C PRO A 101 28.34 -15.13 2.67
N GLY A 102 29.32 -16.05 2.52
CA GLY A 102 29.44 -17.24 3.35
C GLY A 102 29.93 -17.00 4.79
N THR A 103 30.30 -15.77 5.15
CA THR A 103 30.78 -15.45 6.51
C THR A 103 29.66 -15.41 7.56
N VAL A 104 28.41 -15.29 7.11
CA VAL A 104 27.21 -15.32 7.95
C VAL A 104 26.27 -16.38 7.38
N THR A 105 25.77 -17.27 8.23
CA THR A 105 24.87 -18.36 7.80
C THR A 105 23.48 -17.83 7.44
N ASP A 106 22.75 -18.57 6.62
CA ASP A 106 21.40 -18.17 6.19
C ASP A 106 20.40 -18.07 7.35
N ASP A 107 20.56 -18.88 8.40
CA ASP A 107 19.77 -18.77 9.64
C ASP A 107 20.02 -17.44 10.35
N VAL A 108 21.27 -16.99 10.39
CA VAL A 108 21.60 -15.68 10.96
C VAL A 108 21.07 -14.56 10.06
N LYS A 109 21.14 -14.72 8.74
CA LYS A 109 20.63 -13.72 7.79
C LYS A 109 19.11 -13.55 7.86
N ILE A 110 18.34 -14.63 8.02
CA ILE A 110 16.87 -14.52 8.13
C ILE A 110 16.47 -13.87 9.46
N ASP A 111 17.22 -14.12 10.53
CA ASP A 111 17.06 -13.41 11.80
C ASP A 111 17.39 -11.91 11.65
N ILE A 112 18.52 -11.56 11.00
CA ILE A 112 18.88 -10.16 10.70
C ILE A 112 17.80 -9.49 9.84
N LEU A 113 17.26 -10.19 8.85
CA LEU A 113 16.17 -9.68 8.03
C LEU A 113 14.95 -9.36 8.89
N SER A 114 14.56 -10.26 9.80
CA SER A 114 13.46 -10.03 10.75
C SER A 114 13.69 -8.79 11.63
N TYR A 115 14.93 -8.54 12.05
CA TYR A 115 15.29 -7.28 12.72
C TYR A 115 15.10 -6.06 11.83
N ILE A 116 15.56 -6.11 10.57
CA ILE A 116 15.36 -5.02 9.61
C ILE A 116 13.86 -4.76 9.41
N LEU A 117 13.04 -5.81 9.31
CA LEU A 117 11.59 -5.67 9.19
C LEU A 117 10.99 -4.97 10.42
N GLN A 118 11.37 -5.40 11.63
CA GLN A 118 10.96 -4.74 12.87
C GLN A 118 11.36 -3.26 12.90
N GLN A 119 12.57 -2.93 12.46
CA GLN A 119 13.05 -1.54 12.40
C GLN A 119 12.30 -0.68 11.39
N ASN A 120 11.68 -1.29 10.38
CA ASN A 120 10.79 -0.63 9.42
C ASN A 120 9.33 -0.56 9.90
N GLY A 121 9.04 -1.01 11.12
CA GLY A 121 7.73 -0.89 11.75
C GLY A 121 6.72 -1.97 11.35
N PHE A 122 7.14 -3.01 10.61
CA PHE A 122 6.29 -4.16 10.36
C PHE A 122 6.03 -4.90 11.68
N PRO A 123 4.78 -5.33 11.94
CA PRO A 123 4.42 -5.96 13.21
C PRO A 123 5.08 -7.33 13.32
N ALA A 124 5.36 -7.75 14.56
CA ALA A 124 5.69 -9.13 14.84
C ALA A 124 4.42 -9.98 14.90
N GLY A 125 4.49 -11.20 14.39
CA GLY A 125 3.46 -12.22 14.54
C GLY A 125 3.89 -13.35 15.48
N THR A 126 3.22 -14.48 15.34
CA THR A 126 3.39 -15.65 16.23
C THR A 126 4.24 -16.76 15.62
N ALA A 127 4.61 -16.65 14.34
CA ALA A 127 5.40 -17.65 13.63
C ALA A 127 6.71 -17.04 13.16
N GLU A 128 7.78 -17.83 13.20
CA GLU A 128 9.09 -17.39 12.68
C GLU A 128 9.06 -17.32 11.14
N LEU A 129 9.74 -16.31 10.61
CA LEU A 129 10.02 -16.16 9.20
C LEU A 129 11.03 -17.23 8.80
N THR A 130 10.66 -18.11 7.87
CA THR A 130 11.56 -19.19 7.45
C THR A 130 12.51 -18.73 6.34
N LYS A 131 13.67 -19.39 6.20
CA LYS A 131 14.63 -19.13 5.12
C LYS A 131 14.28 -19.81 3.79
N ASP A 132 13.15 -20.51 3.72
CA ASP A 132 12.70 -21.16 2.49
C ASP A 132 12.21 -20.12 1.49
N VAL A 133 12.95 -19.94 0.39
CA VAL A 133 12.69 -18.90 -0.61
C VAL A 133 11.28 -19.00 -1.17
N SER A 134 10.75 -20.21 -1.38
CA SER A 134 9.40 -20.39 -1.93
C SER A 134 8.33 -19.83 -1.00
N SER A 135 8.45 -20.05 0.31
CA SER A 135 7.54 -19.46 1.31
C SER A 135 7.64 -17.93 1.40
N LEU A 136 8.79 -17.37 1.02
CA LEU A 136 9.04 -15.93 1.07
C LEU A 136 8.55 -15.19 -0.19
N GLU A 137 8.34 -15.90 -1.30
CA GLU A 137 7.81 -15.32 -2.55
C GLU A 137 6.36 -14.85 -2.39
N ASP A 138 5.60 -15.49 -1.51
CA ASP A 138 4.22 -15.11 -1.24
C ASP A 138 4.10 -13.88 -0.32
N ILE A 139 5.21 -13.44 0.28
CA ILE A 139 5.22 -12.31 1.22
C ILE A 139 5.62 -11.03 0.50
N ARG A 140 4.64 -10.20 0.15
CA ARG A 140 4.90 -8.91 -0.51
C ARG A 140 5.33 -7.85 0.50
N VAL A 141 6.43 -7.17 0.20
CA VAL A 141 6.80 -5.93 0.88
C VAL A 141 5.90 -4.84 0.30
N ALA A 142 5.18 -4.13 1.15
CA ALA A 142 4.30 -3.04 0.71
C ALA A 142 4.28 -1.93 1.75
N LYS A 143 4.03 -0.69 1.30
CA LYS A 143 3.66 0.41 2.21
C LYS A 143 2.36 0.07 2.94
N LYS A 144 2.18 0.69 4.10
CA LYS A 144 1.02 0.47 4.95
C LYS A 144 -0.24 1.00 4.26
N GLY A 145 -1.18 0.12 3.96
CA GLY A 145 -2.51 0.47 3.49
C GLY A 145 -3.42 0.89 4.65
N ILE A 146 -4.52 1.56 4.31
CA ILE A 146 -5.52 2.01 5.31
C ILE A 146 -6.10 0.86 6.15
N TRP A 147 -6.11 -0.36 5.60
CA TRP A 147 -6.60 -1.58 6.26
C TRP A 147 -5.55 -2.30 7.13
N ASP A 148 -4.31 -1.82 7.15
CA ASP A 148 -3.21 -2.44 7.92
C ASP A 148 -3.05 -1.83 9.33
N GLY A 149 -4.06 -1.11 9.82
CA GLY A 149 -4.06 -0.56 11.18
C GLY A 149 -3.21 0.70 11.34
N VAL A 150 -3.53 1.79 10.64
CA VAL A 150 -2.68 3.00 10.54
C VAL A 150 -2.78 3.98 11.72
N PHE A 151 -3.68 3.74 12.67
CA PHE A 151 -3.91 4.58 13.84
C PHE A 151 -4.13 3.71 15.08
N THR A 152 -4.01 4.27 16.29
CA THR A 152 -4.31 3.54 17.53
C THR A 152 -5.72 3.85 18.05
N THR A 153 -6.29 2.93 18.82
CA THR A 153 -7.55 3.18 19.55
C THR A 153 -7.45 4.42 20.43
N ALA A 154 -6.33 4.59 21.14
CA ALA A 154 -6.11 5.76 22.00
C ALA A 154 -6.11 7.07 21.19
N GLN A 155 -5.52 7.08 19.99
CA GLN A 155 -5.56 8.23 19.09
C GLN A 155 -6.99 8.55 18.63
N ALA A 156 -7.75 7.53 18.23
CA ALA A 156 -9.14 7.67 17.85
C ALA A 156 -10.02 8.16 19.02
N ASP A 157 -9.77 7.70 20.25
CA ASP A 157 -10.50 8.15 21.44
C ASP A 157 -10.27 9.64 21.72
N ARG A 158 -9.01 10.11 21.61
CA ARG A 158 -8.70 11.55 21.67
C ARG A 158 -9.42 12.32 20.56
N GLY A 159 -9.45 11.76 19.35
CA GLY A 159 -10.15 12.31 18.20
C GLY A 159 -11.63 12.48 18.42
N LYS A 160 -12.28 11.47 19.01
CA LYS A 160 -13.70 11.51 19.37
C LYS A 160 -13.96 12.64 20.37
N ALA A 161 -13.16 12.73 21.43
CA ALA A 161 -13.29 13.79 22.43
C ALA A 161 -13.11 15.17 21.79
N ALA A 162 -12.10 15.34 20.94
CA ALA A 162 -11.85 16.59 20.23
C ALA A 162 -12.98 16.97 19.26
N LEU A 163 -13.53 16.01 18.52
CA LEU A 163 -14.67 16.24 17.61
C LEU A 163 -15.87 16.81 18.37
N LEU A 164 -16.18 16.24 19.53
CA LEU A 164 -17.29 16.69 20.38
C LEU A 164 -17.01 18.05 21.03
N GLN A 165 -15.80 18.24 21.57
CA GLN A 165 -15.40 19.50 22.22
C GLN A 165 -15.39 20.70 21.27
N ASN A 166 -15.04 20.47 20.00
CA ASN A 166 -15.01 21.52 18.98
C ASN A 166 -16.34 21.65 18.21
N GLY A 167 -17.41 21.00 18.68
CA GLY A 167 -18.77 21.17 18.16
C GLY A 167 -18.99 20.68 16.73
N CYS A 168 -18.11 19.83 16.20
CA CYS A 168 -18.22 19.35 14.82
C CYS A 168 -19.52 18.55 14.59
N ASN A 169 -19.96 17.81 15.61
CA ASN A 169 -21.23 17.08 15.63
C ASN A 169 -22.47 17.98 15.48
N GLY A 170 -22.35 19.28 15.78
CA GLY A 170 -23.45 20.23 15.59
C GLY A 170 -23.80 20.49 14.12
N CYS A 171 -22.88 20.21 13.19
CA CYS A 171 -23.13 20.28 11.74
C CYS A 171 -23.13 18.89 11.09
N HIS A 172 -22.25 17.98 11.52
CA HIS A 172 -22.12 16.64 10.94
C HIS A 172 -23.07 15.60 11.56
N GLY A 173 -23.89 16.00 12.53
CA GLY A 173 -24.80 15.14 13.28
C GLY A 173 -24.10 14.40 14.43
N ALA A 174 -24.84 14.09 15.49
CA ALA A 174 -24.34 13.34 16.65
C ALA A 174 -23.78 11.96 16.27
N GLU A 175 -24.41 11.33 15.29
CA GLU A 175 -24.02 10.04 14.74
C GLU A 175 -23.09 10.16 13.52
N LEU A 176 -22.63 11.36 13.16
CA LEU A 176 -21.81 11.61 11.97
C LEU A 176 -22.50 11.26 10.64
N ALA A 177 -23.82 11.12 10.65
CA ALA A 177 -24.62 10.79 9.46
C ALA A 177 -24.83 11.99 8.51
N GLY A 178 -24.34 13.17 8.89
CA GLY A 178 -24.59 14.42 8.18
C GLY A 178 -25.89 15.08 8.63
N ASP A 179 -25.93 16.41 8.49
CA ASP A 179 -27.11 17.25 8.69
C ASP A 179 -26.91 18.53 7.87
N ARG A 180 -26.37 19.60 8.48
CA ARG A 180 -25.91 20.81 7.78
C ARG A 180 -24.56 20.61 7.09
N GLY A 181 -23.72 19.74 7.65
CA GLY A 181 -22.47 19.27 7.06
C GLY A 181 -22.63 17.87 6.45
N PRO A 182 -21.73 17.46 5.56
CA PRO A 182 -21.77 16.13 4.93
C PRO A 182 -21.60 15.02 5.97
N ALA A 183 -22.05 13.80 5.61
CA ALA A 183 -21.81 12.61 6.40
C ALA A 183 -20.30 12.33 6.54
N LEU A 184 -19.85 12.04 7.75
CA LEU A 184 -18.46 11.66 8.04
C LEU A 184 -18.32 10.15 8.28
N LYS A 185 -19.39 9.37 8.09
CA LYS A 185 -19.36 7.91 8.12
C LYS A 185 -20.17 7.26 7.00
N GLY A 186 -19.86 6.00 6.70
CA GLY A 186 -20.60 5.13 5.78
C GLY A 186 -20.26 5.35 4.31
N ASP A 187 -21.11 4.83 3.41
CA ASP A 187 -20.85 4.80 1.96
C ASP A 187 -20.57 6.19 1.37
N ARG A 188 -21.22 7.23 1.90
CA ARG A 188 -20.98 8.60 1.45
C ARG A 188 -19.56 9.08 1.77
N PHE A 189 -19.06 8.78 2.97
CA PHE A 189 -17.68 9.09 3.34
C PHE A 189 -16.72 8.37 2.38
N ILE A 190 -16.91 7.07 2.17
CA ILE A 190 -16.05 6.31 1.26
C ILE A 190 -16.12 6.89 -0.17
N ALA A 191 -17.29 7.20 -0.70
CA ALA A 191 -17.43 7.81 -2.03
C ALA A 191 -16.75 9.19 -2.15
N ASP A 192 -16.70 9.98 -1.07
CA ASP A 192 -16.06 11.31 -1.06
C ASP A 192 -14.53 11.26 -0.85
N TRP A 193 -14.02 10.14 -0.33
CA TRP A 193 -12.63 10.01 0.08
C TRP A 193 -11.83 8.90 -0.59
N GLU A 194 -12.49 7.87 -1.16
CA GLU A 194 -11.81 6.78 -1.86
C GLU A 194 -10.99 7.28 -3.05
N ASN A 195 -9.92 6.58 -3.42
CA ASN A 195 -8.97 7.02 -4.47
C ASN A 195 -8.26 8.34 -4.13
N GLY A 196 -8.19 8.70 -2.85
CA GLY A 196 -7.39 9.80 -2.34
C GLY A 196 -6.66 9.40 -1.07
N SER A 197 -5.66 10.19 -0.69
CA SER A 197 -4.81 9.94 0.47
C SER A 197 -5.41 10.45 1.78
N LEU A 198 -4.90 9.95 2.91
CA LEU A 198 -5.17 10.56 4.22
C LEU A 198 -4.70 12.00 4.29
N ASN A 199 -3.62 12.36 3.59
CA ASN A 199 -3.17 13.75 3.49
C ASN A 199 -4.23 14.65 2.86
N ARG A 200 -4.94 14.19 1.82
CA ARG A 200 -6.06 14.93 1.22
C ARG A 200 -7.20 15.17 2.23
N LEU A 201 -7.58 14.14 2.99
CA LEU A 201 -8.60 14.24 4.03
C LEU A 201 -8.18 15.22 5.13
N LEU A 202 -6.96 15.08 5.64
CA LEU A 202 -6.42 15.97 6.67
C LEU A 202 -6.33 17.41 6.16
N THR A 203 -5.88 17.62 4.92
CA THR A 203 -5.79 18.93 4.29
C THR A 203 -7.15 19.62 4.24
N LYS A 204 -8.20 18.89 3.81
CA LYS A 204 -9.57 19.44 3.82
C LYS A 204 -10.00 19.87 5.22
N ILE A 205 -9.79 19.05 6.23
CA ILE A 205 -10.18 19.35 7.62
C ILE A 205 -9.32 20.51 8.16
N ARG A 206 -8.02 20.52 7.86
CA ARG A 206 -7.08 21.57 8.25
C ARG A 206 -7.52 22.93 7.74
N GLU A 207 -7.92 23.01 6.49
CA GLU A 207 -8.13 24.29 5.81
C GLU A 207 -9.57 24.80 5.91
N THR A 208 -10.55 23.90 6.04
CA THR A 208 -11.96 24.29 5.91
C THR A 208 -12.80 24.00 7.14
N MET A 209 -12.25 23.32 8.15
CA MET A 209 -13.02 22.90 9.32
C MET A 209 -12.41 23.34 10.66
N PRO A 210 -13.23 23.82 11.61
CA PRO A 210 -14.65 24.15 11.42
C PRO A 210 -14.79 25.42 10.52
N PRO A 211 -15.96 25.63 9.85
CA PRO A 211 -16.12 26.74 8.93
C PRO A 211 -15.93 28.10 9.62
N LEU A 212 -15.18 29.00 8.99
CA LEU A 212 -14.83 30.35 9.48
C LEU A 212 -13.85 30.41 10.66
N ASN A 213 -13.47 29.28 11.25
CA ASN A 213 -12.55 29.21 12.39
C ASN A 213 -11.63 27.98 12.32
N ALA A 214 -11.20 27.61 11.12
CA ALA A 214 -10.38 26.42 10.90
C ALA A 214 -9.07 26.43 11.72
N GLU A 215 -8.48 27.59 11.94
CA GLU A 215 -7.24 27.76 12.70
C GLU A 215 -7.39 27.51 14.21
N GLN A 216 -8.62 27.52 14.74
CA GLN A 216 -8.87 27.35 16.17
C GLN A 216 -8.51 25.95 16.67
N VAL A 217 -8.62 24.93 15.81
CA VAL A 217 -8.31 23.54 16.18
C VAL A 217 -6.88 23.22 15.73
N PRO A 218 -5.97 22.87 16.65
CA PRO A 218 -4.59 22.51 16.29
C PRO A 218 -4.52 21.33 15.32
N VAL A 219 -3.55 21.33 14.40
CA VAL A 219 -3.40 20.26 13.40
C VAL A 219 -3.21 18.87 14.02
N PRO A 220 -2.42 18.66 15.10
CA PRO A 220 -2.36 17.36 15.78
C PRO A 220 -3.73 16.89 16.29
N THR A 221 -4.55 17.81 16.80
CA THR A 221 -5.92 17.52 17.23
C THR A 221 -6.81 17.13 16.04
N LYS A 222 -6.64 17.78 14.88
CA LYS A 222 -7.33 17.38 13.64
C LYS A 222 -6.89 16.00 13.14
N LEU A 223 -5.63 15.62 13.34
CA LEU A 223 -5.13 14.28 13.02
C LEU A 223 -5.77 13.22 13.92
N ASP A 224 -5.89 13.48 15.22
CA ASP A 224 -6.62 12.61 16.14
C ASP A 224 -8.09 12.46 15.68
N ILE A 225 -8.74 13.55 15.25
CA ILE A 225 -10.10 13.50 14.67
C ILE A 225 -10.12 12.62 13.41
N VAL A 226 -9.12 12.70 12.52
CA VAL A 226 -9.00 11.79 11.36
C VAL A 226 -8.94 10.33 11.82
N ALA A 227 -8.13 10.00 12.84
CA ALA A 227 -8.08 8.63 13.39
C ALA A 227 -9.45 8.15 13.90
N TYR A 228 -10.22 9.03 14.55
CA TYR A 228 -11.60 8.71 14.93
C TYR A 228 -12.50 8.47 13.72
N LEU A 229 -12.41 9.31 12.68
CA LEU A 229 -13.16 9.11 11.44
C LEU A 229 -12.82 7.77 10.77
N LEU A 230 -11.56 7.35 10.82
CA LEU A 230 -11.17 6.03 10.33
C LEU A 230 -11.81 4.91 11.16
N GLN A 231 -11.75 5.02 12.50
CA GLN A 231 -12.36 4.03 13.41
C GLN A 231 -13.87 3.86 13.17
N VAL A 232 -14.63 4.96 13.05
CA VAL A 232 -16.09 4.88 12.84
C VAL A 232 -16.48 4.40 11.44
N ASN A 233 -15.56 4.44 10.48
CA ASN A 233 -15.75 3.88 9.14
C ASN A 233 -15.24 2.43 9.03
N GLY A 234 -14.84 1.80 10.14
CA GLY A 234 -14.53 0.38 10.21
C GLY A 234 -13.10 0.02 9.79
N PHE A 235 -12.22 1.00 9.57
CA PHE A 235 -10.80 0.74 9.40
C PHE A 235 -10.21 0.23 10.72
N PRO A 236 -9.38 -0.83 10.71
CA PRO A 236 -8.86 -1.41 11.93
C PRO A 236 -7.86 -0.46 12.61
N ALA A 237 -7.76 -0.54 13.94
CA ALA A 237 -6.68 0.09 14.68
C ALA A 237 -5.44 -0.83 14.69
N GLY A 238 -4.26 -0.23 14.71
CA GLY A 238 -2.99 -0.91 14.92
C GLY A 238 -2.27 -0.43 16.18
N SER A 239 -0.97 -0.72 16.25
CA SER A 239 -0.12 -0.44 17.42
C SER A 239 0.62 0.90 17.38
N THR A 240 0.62 1.59 16.23
CA THR A 240 1.39 2.83 16.02
C THR A 240 0.44 3.99 15.73
N GLU A 241 0.67 5.13 16.37
CA GLU A 241 -0.12 6.34 16.11
C GLU A 241 0.17 6.90 14.71
N LEU A 242 -0.87 7.39 14.05
CA LEU A 242 -0.75 8.15 12.82
C LEU A 242 0.03 9.43 13.13
N SER A 243 1.04 9.75 12.33
CA SER A 243 1.88 10.94 12.51
C SER A 243 1.58 12.01 11.45
N LEU A 244 2.07 13.23 11.68
CA LEU A 244 1.95 14.36 10.73
C LEU A 244 2.98 14.30 9.59
N ASP A 245 3.59 13.15 9.36
CA ASP A 245 4.51 12.97 8.23
C ASP A 245 3.71 13.01 6.91
N ALA A 246 3.95 14.05 6.12
CA ALA A 246 3.18 14.33 4.90
C ALA A 246 3.32 13.21 3.87
N GLU A 247 4.51 12.61 3.76
CA GLU A 247 4.77 11.51 2.83
C GLU A 247 4.02 10.24 3.24
N THR A 248 4.08 9.86 4.52
CA THR A 248 3.31 8.74 5.06
C THR A 248 1.82 8.96 4.80
N LEU A 249 1.29 10.14 5.14
CA LEU A 249 -0.12 10.48 4.94
C LEU A 249 -0.54 10.48 3.47
N GLU A 250 0.35 10.88 2.56
CA GLU A 250 0.10 10.84 1.11
C GLU A 250 0.09 9.39 0.58
N SER A 251 0.94 8.53 1.14
CA SER A 251 1.01 7.13 0.71
C SER A 251 -0.18 6.27 1.15
N ILE A 252 -0.86 6.63 2.24
CA ILE A 252 -2.01 5.88 2.76
C ILE A 252 -3.27 6.27 1.99
N GLN A 253 -3.61 5.46 0.99
CA GLN A 253 -4.82 5.63 0.18
C GLN A 253 -6.05 5.09 0.90
N ILE A 254 -7.13 5.87 0.89
CA ILE A 254 -8.44 5.43 1.35
C ILE A 254 -9.06 4.57 0.25
N VAL A 255 -9.35 3.32 0.55
CA VAL A 255 -9.94 2.35 -0.39
C VAL A 255 -11.01 1.52 0.30
N LYS A 256 -11.98 1.03 -0.47
CA LYS A 256 -12.97 0.05 0.02
C LYS A 256 -12.30 -1.24 0.45
N LYS A 257 -12.90 -1.91 1.45
CA LYS A 257 -12.48 -3.23 1.88
C LYS A 257 -12.53 -4.21 0.70
N GLY A 258 -11.47 -4.98 0.48
CA GLY A 258 -11.35 -5.93 -0.63
C GLY A 258 -10.86 -5.33 -1.95
N ALA A 259 -10.72 -4.00 -2.06
CA ALA A 259 -10.12 -3.35 -3.21
C ALA A 259 -8.60 -3.15 -3.05
N GLU A 260 -7.99 -3.66 -1.97
CA GLU A 260 -6.58 -3.38 -1.65
C GLU A 260 -5.59 -4.02 -2.65
N SER A 261 -6.01 -5.08 -3.35
CA SER A 261 -5.16 -5.92 -4.20
C SER A 261 -5.44 -5.76 -5.70
N ALA A 262 -6.53 -5.09 -6.07
CA ALA A 262 -7.04 -5.05 -7.45
C ALA A 262 -6.45 -3.92 -8.30
N GLY A 263 -5.67 -3.02 -7.69
CA GLY A 263 -5.31 -1.74 -8.30
C GLY A 263 -6.52 -0.82 -8.48
N PRO A 264 -6.33 0.39 -9.05
CA PRO A 264 -7.43 1.28 -9.37
C PRO A 264 -8.42 0.62 -10.34
N ALA A 265 -9.71 0.80 -10.10
CA ALA A 265 -10.75 0.30 -11.00
C ALA A 265 -10.70 1.00 -12.38
N ASN A 266 -11.23 0.35 -13.41
CA ASN A 266 -11.45 1.01 -14.69
C ASN A 266 -12.28 2.29 -14.52
N PHE A 267 -11.93 3.30 -15.29
CA PHE A 267 -12.43 4.67 -15.26
C PHE A 267 -12.08 5.47 -13.99
N ALA A 268 -11.27 4.92 -13.08
CA ALA A 268 -10.68 5.74 -12.03
C ALA A 268 -9.68 6.73 -12.65
N LEU A 269 -9.64 7.94 -12.11
CA LEU A 269 -8.54 8.86 -12.39
C LEU A 269 -7.30 8.33 -11.68
N VAL A 270 -6.20 8.20 -12.41
CA VAL A 270 -4.95 7.64 -11.91
C VAL A 270 -3.76 8.51 -12.32
N GLN A 271 -2.69 8.41 -11.55
CA GLN A 271 -1.36 8.89 -11.87
C GLN A 271 -0.47 7.72 -12.28
N VAL A 272 0.34 7.93 -13.32
CA VAL A 272 1.34 6.99 -13.81
C VAL A 272 2.63 7.76 -14.14
N VAL A 273 3.79 7.23 -13.74
CA VAL A 273 5.09 7.77 -14.15
C VAL A 273 5.75 6.79 -15.11
N GLY A 274 6.27 7.28 -16.23
CA GLY A 274 6.94 6.43 -17.21
C GLY A 274 7.60 7.22 -18.34
N CYS A 275 7.92 6.54 -19.42
CA CYS A 275 8.68 7.06 -20.55
C CYS A 275 7.81 7.38 -21.74
N LEU A 276 7.76 8.66 -22.12
CA LEU A 276 6.96 9.06 -23.26
C LEU A 276 7.62 8.57 -24.55
N THR A 277 6.92 7.69 -25.23
CA THR A 277 7.40 6.98 -26.42
C THR A 277 6.43 7.24 -27.56
N GLU A 278 6.95 7.73 -28.67
CA GLU A 278 6.18 7.82 -29.91
C GLU A 278 5.98 6.42 -30.50
N ARG A 279 4.75 6.14 -30.91
CA ARG A 279 4.31 4.88 -31.50
C ARG A 279 3.93 5.13 -32.97
N PRO A 280 3.87 4.08 -33.80
CA PRO A 280 3.41 4.21 -35.18
C PRO A 280 2.06 4.94 -35.29
N ASN A 281 1.85 5.63 -36.42
CA ASN A 281 0.62 6.40 -36.70
C ASN A 281 0.37 7.57 -35.74
N ASN A 282 1.43 8.29 -35.33
CA ASN A 282 1.36 9.46 -34.44
C ASN A 282 0.66 9.16 -33.10
N ARG A 283 0.75 7.92 -32.64
CA ARG A 283 0.25 7.51 -31.33
C ARG A 283 1.34 7.72 -30.29
N TRP A 284 0.93 7.82 -29.03
CA TRP A 284 1.85 7.98 -27.91
C TRP A 284 1.56 6.91 -26.88
N ALA A 285 2.62 6.44 -26.22
CA ALA A 285 2.53 5.53 -25.11
C ALA A 285 3.45 6.00 -23.99
N LEU A 286 3.08 5.65 -22.77
CA LEU A 286 3.95 5.70 -21.61
C LEU A 286 4.51 4.29 -21.39
N THR A 287 5.80 4.09 -21.67
CA THR A 287 6.50 2.81 -21.53
C THR A 287 7.33 2.78 -20.25
N ASN A 288 7.76 1.60 -19.79
CA ASN A 288 8.48 1.47 -18.52
C ASN A 288 7.76 2.18 -17.35
N SER A 289 6.44 2.04 -17.33
CA SER A 289 5.56 2.81 -16.48
C SER A 289 5.36 2.13 -15.12
N THR A 290 5.14 2.94 -14.09
CA THR A 290 4.70 2.47 -12.77
C THR A 290 3.32 1.81 -12.85
N GLU A 291 2.93 1.03 -11.83
CA GLU A 291 1.51 0.72 -11.64
C GLU A 291 0.72 2.02 -11.45
N PRO A 292 -0.55 2.05 -11.87
CA PRO A 292 -1.38 3.23 -11.74
C PRO A 292 -1.76 3.41 -10.28
N VAL A 293 -1.61 4.63 -9.79
CA VAL A 293 -2.01 5.03 -8.44
C VAL A 293 -3.25 5.88 -8.57
N ALA A 294 -4.34 5.51 -7.90
CA ALA A 294 -5.58 6.27 -7.97
C ALA A 294 -5.37 7.69 -7.43
N THR A 295 -6.00 8.67 -8.08
CA THR A 295 -5.94 10.08 -7.68
C THR A 295 -7.26 10.77 -7.99
N ARG A 296 -7.48 11.94 -7.39
CA ARG A 296 -8.62 12.83 -7.68
C ARG A 296 -8.21 14.15 -8.30
N GLU A 297 -6.91 14.37 -8.43
CA GLU A 297 -6.36 15.60 -8.98
C GLU A 297 -6.09 15.41 -10.47
N GLU A 298 -6.75 16.18 -11.34
CA GLU A 298 -6.59 16.08 -12.80
C GLU A 298 -5.21 16.53 -13.30
N SER A 299 -4.46 17.29 -12.50
CA SER A 299 -3.12 17.76 -12.80
C SER A 299 -2.27 17.78 -11.52
N PRO A 300 -0.96 17.49 -11.59
CA PRO A 300 -0.10 17.42 -10.42
C PRO A 300 0.21 18.79 -9.84
N ASN A 301 0.25 18.86 -8.50
CA ASN A 301 0.81 20.00 -7.79
C ASN A 301 2.36 19.91 -7.72
N PRO A 302 3.09 20.99 -7.36
CA PRO A 302 4.56 20.97 -7.35
C PRO A 302 5.19 19.88 -6.46
N ALA A 303 4.57 19.54 -5.33
CA ALA A 303 5.06 18.47 -4.46
C ALA A 303 4.89 17.09 -5.13
N ALA A 304 3.77 16.88 -5.81
CA ALA A 304 3.50 15.66 -6.58
C ALA A 304 4.48 15.50 -7.77
N ILE A 305 4.87 16.58 -8.45
CA ILE A 305 5.90 16.57 -9.48
C ILE A 305 7.25 16.11 -8.88
N GLY A 306 7.63 16.67 -7.73
CA GLY A 306 8.86 16.28 -7.03
C GLY A 306 8.86 14.81 -6.60
N ALA A 307 7.76 14.31 -6.04
CA ALA A 307 7.62 12.90 -5.68
C ALA A 307 7.68 11.99 -6.92
N ALA A 308 7.00 12.36 -8.01
CA ALA A 308 7.00 11.62 -9.27
C ALA A 308 8.40 11.55 -9.92
N ALA A 309 9.21 12.60 -9.78
CA ALA A 309 10.59 12.60 -10.26
C ALA A 309 11.44 11.54 -9.54
N ALA A 310 11.22 11.31 -8.25
CA ALA A 310 11.92 10.32 -7.44
C ALA A 310 11.47 8.87 -7.69
N ASN A 311 10.26 8.67 -8.25
CA ASN A 311 9.71 7.33 -8.47
C ASN A 311 10.52 6.55 -9.51
N PRO A 312 11.02 5.33 -9.21
CA PRO A 312 11.66 4.51 -10.24
C PRO A 312 10.66 4.13 -11.33
N LEU A 313 11.16 4.01 -12.56
CA LEU A 313 10.38 3.49 -13.68
C LEU A 313 9.90 2.06 -13.38
N GLY A 314 8.79 1.67 -13.97
CA GLY A 314 8.21 0.34 -13.82
C GLY A 314 8.30 -0.48 -15.10
N THR A 315 7.44 -1.49 -15.21
CA THR A 315 7.40 -2.43 -16.34
C THR A 315 6.16 -2.27 -17.21
N GLN A 316 5.20 -1.44 -16.78
CA GLN A 316 3.91 -1.33 -17.44
C GLN A 316 4.01 -0.50 -18.72
N MET A 317 3.02 -0.69 -19.59
CA MET A 317 2.84 0.13 -20.79
C MET A 317 1.39 0.61 -20.83
N PHE A 318 1.21 1.91 -21.06
CA PHE A 318 -0.11 2.51 -21.26
C PHE A 318 -0.14 3.22 -22.60
N GLU A 319 -1.10 2.87 -23.44
CA GLU A 319 -1.43 3.66 -24.61
C GLU A 319 -2.05 4.99 -24.15
N LEU A 320 -1.57 6.11 -24.68
CA LEU A 320 -2.07 7.43 -24.31
C LEU A 320 -3.13 7.86 -25.31
N VAL A 321 -4.33 8.12 -24.82
CA VAL A 321 -5.44 8.64 -25.60
C VAL A 321 -5.78 10.07 -25.18
N SER A 322 -6.42 10.81 -26.08
CA SER A 322 -6.69 12.25 -25.90
C SER A 322 -5.43 13.11 -25.69
N VAL A 323 -4.32 12.73 -26.35
CA VAL A 323 -3.08 13.51 -26.38
C VAL A 323 -3.31 14.80 -27.17
N ARG A 324 -3.37 15.94 -26.46
CA ARG A 324 -3.63 17.26 -27.07
C ARG A 324 -2.31 17.97 -27.39
N SER A 325 -2.34 18.87 -28.37
CA SER A 325 -1.19 19.72 -28.74
C SER A 325 -0.68 20.57 -27.57
N ALA A 326 -1.54 20.90 -26.61
CA ALA A 326 -1.16 21.61 -25.38
C ALA A 326 -0.08 20.87 -24.56
N PHE A 327 -0.05 19.54 -24.63
CA PHE A 327 0.96 18.71 -23.94
C PHE A 327 2.30 18.66 -24.67
N LYS A 328 2.37 19.15 -25.93
CA LYS A 328 3.59 19.19 -26.76
C LYS A 328 4.41 17.89 -26.74
N PRO A 329 3.79 16.71 -26.91
CA PRO A 329 4.45 15.42 -26.68
C PRO A 329 5.71 15.22 -27.55
N GLU A 330 5.78 15.86 -28.72
CA GLU A 330 6.93 15.86 -29.62
C GLU A 330 8.19 16.45 -28.97
N SER A 331 8.03 17.42 -28.06
CA SER A 331 9.13 18.03 -27.29
C SER A 331 9.56 17.18 -26.08
N HIS A 332 8.83 16.11 -25.81
CA HIS A 332 8.98 15.28 -24.61
C HIS A 332 9.35 13.83 -24.93
N LYS A 333 9.76 13.54 -26.17
CA LYS A 333 10.21 12.20 -26.58
C LYS A 333 11.34 11.70 -25.68
N SER A 334 11.18 10.49 -25.14
CA SER A 334 12.16 9.83 -24.26
C SER A 334 12.42 10.53 -22.92
N HIS A 335 11.63 11.56 -22.59
CA HIS A 335 11.62 12.13 -21.24
C HIS A 335 10.78 11.27 -20.30
N LYS A 336 11.15 11.34 -19.02
CA LYS A 336 10.36 10.78 -17.94
C LYS A 336 9.21 11.72 -17.67
N MET A 337 7.99 11.21 -17.85
CA MET A 337 6.76 11.97 -17.71
C MET A 337 5.91 11.42 -16.58
N GLU A 338 5.24 12.32 -15.88
CA GLU A 338 4.07 12.01 -15.07
C GLU A 338 2.83 12.27 -15.92
N ALA A 339 1.96 11.27 -15.99
CA ALA A 339 0.71 11.34 -16.70
C ALA A 339 -0.44 11.10 -15.73
N ARG A 340 -1.48 11.93 -15.82
CA ARG A 340 -2.75 11.68 -15.14
C ARG A 340 -3.85 11.48 -16.16
N GLY A 341 -4.78 10.60 -15.84
CA GLY A 341 -5.87 10.30 -16.74
C GLY A 341 -6.80 9.20 -16.25
N LEU A 342 -7.90 8.98 -16.96
CA LEU A 342 -8.81 7.89 -16.66
C LEU A 342 -8.21 6.58 -17.15
N LEU A 343 -8.09 5.60 -16.24
CA LEU A 343 -7.55 4.28 -16.53
C LEU A 343 -8.57 3.43 -17.27
N TYR A 344 -8.13 2.71 -18.30
CA TYR A 344 -8.85 1.55 -18.80
C TYR A 344 -7.88 0.39 -19.01
N ARG A 345 -8.21 -0.78 -18.44
CA ARG A 345 -7.37 -1.97 -18.48
C ARG A 345 -8.21 -3.20 -18.78
N GLU A 346 -7.66 -4.05 -19.65
CA GLU A 346 -8.15 -5.38 -20.00
C GLU A 346 -6.96 -6.36 -20.07
N THR A 347 -7.23 -7.63 -20.34
CA THR A 347 -6.18 -8.64 -20.55
C THR A 347 -5.26 -8.20 -21.69
N ASN A 348 -3.98 -7.96 -21.36
CA ASN A 348 -2.93 -7.49 -22.29
C ASN A 348 -3.14 -6.10 -22.92
N TYR A 349 -4.03 -5.28 -22.37
CA TYR A 349 -4.27 -3.92 -22.85
C TYR A 349 -4.44 -2.96 -21.69
N ALA A 350 -3.75 -1.81 -21.75
CA ALA A 350 -3.98 -0.72 -20.83
C ALA A 350 -3.85 0.61 -21.56
N GLU A 351 -4.79 1.52 -21.31
CA GLU A 351 -4.77 2.87 -21.82
C GLU A 351 -5.04 3.90 -20.71
N LEU A 352 -4.58 5.11 -20.97
CA LEU A 352 -4.77 6.26 -20.10
C LEU A 352 -5.34 7.41 -20.93
N ASN A 353 -6.56 7.83 -20.60
CA ASN A 353 -7.18 9.00 -21.19
C ASN A 353 -6.71 10.26 -20.49
N LEU A 354 -5.79 10.99 -21.12
CA LEU A 354 -4.99 12.03 -20.47
C LEU A 354 -5.81 13.25 -20.03
N THR A 355 -5.61 13.63 -18.77
CA THR A 355 -5.98 14.93 -18.20
C THR A 355 -4.77 15.85 -18.05
N SER A 356 -3.59 15.28 -17.75
CA SER A 356 -2.31 16.01 -17.69
C SER A 356 -1.14 15.16 -18.16
N LEU A 357 -0.06 15.83 -18.60
CA LEU A 357 1.20 15.21 -18.97
C LEU A 357 2.34 16.19 -18.67
N GLU A 358 3.09 15.93 -17.60
CA GLU A 358 4.14 16.81 -17.08
C GLU A 358 5.52 16.14 -17.12
N MET A 359 6.56 16.90 -17.48
CA MET A 359 7.92 16.37 -17.46
C MET A 359 8.44 16.32 -16.02
N VAL A 360 8.89 15.14 -15.59
CA VAL A 360 9.49 14.92 -14.26
C VAL A 360 10.95 14.49 -14.32
N GLY A 361 11.49 14.25 -15.52
CA GLY A 361 12.92 14.01 -15.74
C GLY A 361 13.32 14.11 -17.21
N THR A 362 14.53 14.61 -17.45
CA THR A 362 15.10 14.83 -18.80
C THR A 362 15.56 13.55 -19.48
N SER A 363 15.55 12.41 -18.80
CA SER A 363 15.87 11.11 -19.41
C SER A 363 15.13 9.97 -18.75
N CYS A 364 14.88 8.95 -19.56
CA CYS A 364 14.40 7.63 -19.13
C CYS A 364 15.50 6.60 -18.89
N ALA A 365 16.76 6.99 -19.06
CA ALA A 365 17.90 6.19 -18.67
C ALA A 365 18.12 6.33 -17.15
N ASN A 366 18.43 5.21 -16.50
CA ASN A 366 18.83 5.15 -15.09
C ASN A 366 20.09 5.99 -14.83
#